data_AF-A0A6L6ISN3-F1
#
_entry.id   AF-A0A6L6ISN3-F1
#
_cell.length_a   1.000
_cell.length_b   1.000
_cell.length_c   1.000
_cell.angle_alpha   90.00
_cell.angle_beta   90.00
_cell.angle_gamma   90.00
#
_symmetry.space_group_name_H-M   'P 1'
#
loop_
_entity.id
_entity.type
_entity.pdbx_description
1 polymer ?
#
loop_
_entity_poly.entity_id
_entity_poly.type
_entity_poly.pdbx_seq_one_letter_code
_entity_poly.pdbx_strand_id
1 'polypeptide(L)'
;MSENEILNGGKKSNPSPLVYDKHKEQCVYRTTTILNGEANEDQKCVVELIFVDDGGYIRNAGLIKKSIPELEKGVMKKINAIVLHRTDSSTEQGPLVSFSNGIGTHFLIAKNGDIYQTASLFSYTSHVGKIKSRCQAENTWSEAERKIIESFGWNPKKLYNHEKEKEYPSRYPYNVDSIGIEVVALYDKKVKEWGNPASEQKNSISTLVDILINIYELSEEDIYEHDRISYKTAGEGAGLYSVD
;
A
#
# COMPACT_ATOMS: atom_id res chain seq x y z
N MET A 1 -16.40 -8.09 -16.24
CA MET A 1 -15.75 -9.38 -16.49
C MET A 1 -14.88 -9.21 -17.73
N SER A 2 -13.62 -8.81 -17.56
CA SER A 2 -12.63 -8.92 -18.62
C SER A 2 -11.89 -10.24 -18.41
N GLU A 3 -11.92 -11.10 -19.42
CA GLU A 3 -11.18 -12.36 -19.42
C GLU A 3 -9.68 -12.07 -19.47
N ASN A 4 -8.93 -12.67 -18.55
CA ASN A 4 -7.47 -12.65 -18.56
C ASN A 4 -6.97 -13.56 -19.68
N GLU A 5 -6.55 -12.98 -20.81
CA GLU A 5 -5.78 -13.71 -21.81
C GLU A 5 -4.36 -13.99 -21.31
N ILE A 6 -4.04 -15.28 -21.19
CA ILE A 6 -2.69 -15.77 -20.91
C ILE A 6 -1.88 -15.69 -22.20
N LEU A 7 -1.04 -14.67 -22.34
CA LEU A 7 -0.07 -14.60 -23.43
C LEU A 7 1.16 -15.47 -23.09
N ASN A 8 1.38 -16.50 -23.90
CA ASN A 8 2.60 -17.33 -23.89
C ASN A 8 3.84 -16.45 -24.19
N GLY A 9 4.83 -16.45 -23.29
CA GLY A 9 6.12 -15.82 -23.55
C GLY A 9 6.85 -15.17 -22.38
N GLY A 10 6.47 -15.41 -21.12
CA GLY A 10 7.23 -14.89 -19.97
C GLY A 10 7.19 -13.36 -19.81
N LYS A 11 6.28 -12.67 -20.49
CA LYS A 11 5.98 -11.25 -20.23
C LYS A 11 5.02 -11.17 -19.05
N LYS A 12 5.44 -10.47 -18.00
CA LYS A 12 4.59 -10.11 -16.86
C LYS A 12 3.43 -9.28 -17.40
N SER A 13 2.20 -9.69 -17.15
CA SER A 13 1.01 -8.88 -17.42
C SER A 13 1.05 -7.69 -16.48
N ASN A 14 1.47 -6.55 -17.00
CA ASN A 14 1.37 -5.28 -16.30
C ASN A 14 -0.14 -5.00 -16.12
N PRO A 15 -0.66 -4.66 -14.92
CA PRO A 15 -1.95 -3.98 -14.87
C PRO A 15 -1.83 -2.76 -15.79
N SER A 16 -2.78 -2.61 -16.72
CA SER A 16 -2.81 -1.51 -17.68
C SER A 16 -2.51 -0.18 -16.96
N PRO A 17 -1.69 0.71 -17.52
CA PRO A 17 -1.44 2.01 -16.90
C PRO A 17 -2.76 2.74 -16.71
N LEU A 18 -3.18 2.90 -15.47
CA LEU A 18 -4.36 3.69 -15.13
C LEU A 18 -3.99 5.16 -15.24
N VAL A 19 -4.76 5.88 -16.04
CA VAL A 19 -4.67 7.33 -16.17
C VAL A 19 -5.23 7.95 -14.91
N TYR A 20 -4.35 8.37 -13.99
CA TYR A 20 -4.75 9.17 -12.84
C TYR A 20 -5.26 10.53 -13.30
N ASP A 21 -6.57 10.75 -13.25
CA ASP A 21 -7.22 12.05 -13.48
C ASP A 21 -8.34 12.30 -12.45
N LYS A 22 -7.96 12.39 -11.16
CA LYS A 22 -8.90 12.81 -10.09
C LYS A 22 -8.63 14.24 -9.58
N HIS A 23 -7.50 14.84 -9.93
CA HIS A 23 -7.16 16.19 -9.50
C HIS A 23 -6.72 17.07 -10.66
N LYS A 24 -7.66 17.39 -11.57
CA LYS A 24 -7.81 18.73 -12.13
C LYS A 24 -9.15 18.85 -12.85
N GLU A 25 -10.14 19.33 -12.09
CA GLU A 25 -10.99 20.38 -12.65
C GLU A 25 -10.06 21.51 -13.13
N GLN A 26 -9.66 21.49 -14.41
CA GLN A 26 -9.24 22.62 -15.25
C GLN A 26 -8.54 22.13 -16.54
N CYS A 27 -9.26 21.40 -17.38
CA CYS A 27 -9.20 21.74 -18.81
C CYS A 27 -10.64 22.07 -19.22
N VAL A 28 -11.05 23.31 -18.96
CA VAL A 28 -12.25 23.86 -19.62
C VAL A 28 -11.82 24.11 -21.06
N TYR A 29 -12.23 23.25 -21.99
CA TYR A 29 -12.14 23.56 -23.41
C TYR A 29 -13.09 24.74 -23.68
N ARG A 30 -12.56 25.97 -23.72
CA ARG A 30 -13.28 27.12 -24.25
C ARG A 30 -13.02 27.21 -25.75
N THR A 31 -13.72 26.41 -26.53
CA THR A 31 -13.82 26.66 -27.97
C THR A 31 -14.77 27.83 -28.19
N THR A 32 -14.26 29.05 -28.25
CA THR A 32 -15.02 30.15 -28.89
C THR A 32 -14.75 30.05 -30.39
N THR A 33 -15.73 29.56 -31.15
CA THR A 33 -15.67 29.68 -32.62
C THR A 33 -15.92 31.14 -32.97
N ILE A 34 -14.86 31.95 -33.09
CA ILE A 34 -14.98 33.28 -33.68
C ILE A 34 -14.86 33.09 -35.19
N LEU A 35 -15.96 33.35 -35.91
CA LEU A 35 -16.04 33.19 -37.37
C LEU A 35 -15.16 34.16 -38.17
N ASN A 36 -14.33 34.98 -37.53
CA ASN A 36 -13.36 35.84 -38.19
C ASN A 36 -12.20 36.15 -37.24
N GLY A 37 -10.99 35.68 -37.58
CA GLY A 37 -9.75 36.24 -37.05
C GLY A 37 -9.03 35.40 -36.01
N GLU A 38 -7.80 35.04 -36.37
CA GLU A 38 -6.68 34.61 -35.52
C GLU A 38 -6.79 33.24 -34.86
N ALA A 39 -5.99 32.31 -35.39
CA ALA A 39 -5.67 31.02 -34.77
C ALA A 39 -4.94 31.26 -33.44
N ASN A 40 -5.69 31.35 -32.34
CA ASN A 40 -5.12 31.10 -31.02
C ASN A 40 -4.93 29.59 -30.88
N GLU A 41 -3.68 29.14 -30.83
CA GLU A 41 -3.36 27.75 -30.49
C GLU A 41 -4.04 27.39 -29.16
N ASP A 42 -4.80 26.30 -29.17
CA ASP A 42 -5.40 25.74 -27.97
C ASP A 42 -4.32 25.58 -26.89
N GLN A 43 -4.61 26.06 -25.67
CA GLN A 43 -3.68 25.91 -24.55
C GLN A 43 -3.37 24.42 -24.34
N LYS A 44 -2.13 24.03 -24.63
CA LYS A 44 -1.66 22.65 -24.52
C LYS A 44 -1.60 22.25 -23.03
N CYS A 45 -2.63 21.56 -22.54
CA CYS A 45 -2.61 20.95 -21.21
C CYS A 45 -1.53 19.84 -21.19
N VAL A 46 -0.47 20.00 -20.39
CA VAL A 46 0.46 18.91 -20.09
C VAL A 46 -0.17 18.10 -18.95
N VAL A 47 -0.68 16.91 -19.27
CA VAL A 47 -1.15 15.95 -18.27
C VAL A 47 0.03 15.03 -17.94
N GLU A 48 0.53 15.11 -16.70
CA GLU A 48 1.51 14.15 -16.20
C GLU A 48 0.78 12.90 -15.74
N LEU A 49 0.90 11.84 -16.53
CA LEU A 49 0.33 10.53 -16.24
C LEU A 49 1.11 9.85 -15.10
N ILE A 50 0.46 9.55 -13.97
CA ILE A 50 1.00 8.64 -12.95
C ILE A 50 0.80 7.21 -13.42
N PHE A 51 1.84 6.37 -13.39
CA PHE A 51 1.76 4.96 -13.80
C PHE A 51 2.81 4.10 -13.10
N VAL A 52 2.64 2.78 -13.15
CA VAL A 52 3.63 1.79 -12.70
C VAL A 52 4.46 1.34 -13.91
N ASP A 53 5.78 1.53 -13.85
CA ASP A 53 6.69 1.10 -14.92
C ASP A 53 6.88 -0.43 -14.97
N ASP A 54 7.61 -0.91 -15.97
CA ASP A 54 7.91 -2.34 -16.17
C ASP A 54 8.79 -2.96 -15.05
N GLY A 55 9.39 -2.13 -14.21
CA GLY A 55 10.09 -2.50 -13.00
C GLY A 55 9.19 -2.54 -11.76
N GLY A 56 7.91 -2.16 -11.86
CA GLY A 56 6.99 -2.09 -10.73
C GLY A 56 7.16 -0.83 -9.88
N TYR A 57 7.74 0.25 -10.43
CA TYR A 57 7.91 1.52 -9.74
C TYR A 57 6.95 2.59 -10.23
N ILE A 58 6.37 3.34 -9.31
CA ILE A 58 5.47 4.46 -9.62
C ILE A 58 6.30 5.60 -10.23
N ARG A 59 5.81 6.17 -11.33
CA ARG A 59 6.42 7.30 -12.04
C ARG A 59 5.50 8.52 -12.03
N ASN A 60 6.10 9.70 -12.18
CA ASN A 60 5.41 11.00 -12.26
C ASN A 60 4.55 11.37 -11.03
N ALA A 61 4.87 10.80 -9.86
CA ALA A 61 4.16 11.06 -8.61
C ALA A 61 5.04 11.73 -7.53
N GLY A 62 6.23 12.23 -7.89
CA GLY A 62 7.17 12.82 -6.93
C GLY A 62 7.84 11.82 -5.98
N LEU A 63 7.68 10.51 -6.21
CA LEU A 63 8.28 9.45 -5.40
C LEU A 63 9.79 9.30 -5.67
N ILE A 64 10.56 9.09 -4.60
CA ILE A 64 11.99 8.81 -4.65
C ILE A 64 12.19 7.29 -4.81
N LYS A 65 12.68 6.86 -5.98
CA LYS A 65 13.06 5.45 -6.18
C LYS A 65 14.34 5.13 -5.41
N LYS A 66 14.24 4.26 -4.40
CA LYS A 66 15.36 3.77 -3.59
C LYS A 66 15.32 2.24 -3.51
N SER A 67 15.56 1.57 -4.65
CA SER A 67 15.49 0.11 -4.75
C SER A 67 16.41 -0.60 -3.74
N ILE A 68 15.85 -1.53 -2.98
CA ILE A 68 16.53 -2.44 -2.06
C ILE A 68 16.13 -3.88 -2.45
N PRO A 69 16.89 -4.53 -3.34
CA PRO A 69 16.54 -5.85 -3.90
C PRO A 69 16.31 -6.93 -2.84
N GLU A 70 16.96 -6.84 -1.68
CA GLU A 70 16.82 -7.80 -0.58
C GLU A 70 15.40 -7.88 -0.02
N LEU A 71 14.59 -6.82 -0.19
CA LEU A 71 13.19 -6.80 0.19
C LEU A 71 12.30 -7.61 -0.76
N GLU A 72 12.71 -7.82 -2.01
CA GLU A 72 11.91 -8.43 -3.06
C GLU A 72 11.91 -9.96 -2.92
N LYS A 73 10.91 -10.51 -2.22
CA LYS A 73 10.88 -11.92 -1.82
C LYS A 73 10.27 -12.88 -2.85
N GLY A 74 9.60 -12.37 -3.86
CA GLY A 74 8.93 -13.19 -4.87
C GLY A 74 7.72 -12.48 -5.46
N VAL A 75 7.13 -13.07 -6.51
CA VAL A 75 6.08 -12.43 -7.29
C VAL A 75 4.84 -12.12 -6.44
N MET A 76 4.41 -10.86 -6.47
CA MET A 76 3.12 -10.42 -5.98
C MET A 76 2.15 -10.38 -7.17
N LYS A 77 1.29 -11.40 -7.27
CA LYS A 77 0.39 -11.58 -8.43
C LYS A 77 -0.80 -10.63 -8.42
N LYS A 78 -1.25 -10.26 -7.22
CA LYS A 78 -2.40 -9.40 -6.99
C LYS A 78 -2.13 -8.59 -5.74
N ILE A 79 -2.49 -7.31 -5.78
CA ILE A 79 -2.50 -6.43 -4.61
C ILE A 79 -3.96 -6.29 -4.19
N ASN A 80 -4.26 -6.74 -2.98
CA ASN A 80 -5.60 -6.69 -2.40
C ASN A 80 -5.74 -5.58 -1.35
N ALA A 81 -4.63 -5.06 -0.81
CA ALA A 81 -4.69 -4.18 0.34
C ALA A 81 -3.41 -3.36 0.57
N ILE A 82 -3.54 -2.35 1.43
CA ILE A 82 -2.44 -1.54 1.97
C ILE A 82 -2.36 -1.78 3.49
N VAL A 83 -1.15 -1.96 4.02
CA VAL A 83 -0.88 -2.09 5.45
C VAL A 83 0.02 -0.95 5.90
N LEU A 84 -0.42 -0.23 6.92
CA LEU A 84 0.25 0.95 7.48
C LEU A 84 1.07 0.58 8.71
N HIS A 85 2.30 1.07 8.76
CA HIS A 85 3.33 0.72 9.75
C HIS A 85 4.04 1.97 10.29
N ARG A 86 4.72 1.81 11.43
CA ARG A 86 5.73 2.74 11.94
C ARG A 86 7.04 2.02 12.22
N THR A 87 8.15 2.73 12.03
CA THR A 87 9.49 2.15 11.94
C THR A 87 10.23 1.93 13.28
N ASP A 88 9.72 2.50 14.38
CA ASP A 88 10.47 2.74 15.63
C ASP A 88 11.84 3.39 15.38
N SER A 89 11.84 4.49 14.62
CA SER A 89 13.05 5.25 14.28
C SER A 89 12.82 6.75 14.27
N SER A 90 13.88 7.51 14.53
CA SER A 90 13.87 8.97 14.49
C SER A 90 14.12 9.53 13.08
N THR A 91 14.69 8.74 12.17
CA THR A 91 15.06 9.15 10.80
C THR A 91 14.81 8.00 9.82
N GLU A 92 14.71 8.31 8.54
CA GLU A 92 14.57 7.35 7.44
C GLU A 92 15.82 6.49 7.23
N GLN A 93 17.01 6.99 7.62
CA GLN A 93 18.26 6.27 7.40
C GLN A 93 18.32 4.94 8.18
N GLY A 94 17.77 4.90 9.40
CA GLY A 94 17.73 3.68 10.21
C GLY A 94 16.95 2.55 9.53
N PRO A 95 15.67 2.78 9.15
CA PRO A 95 14.86 1.81 8.43
C PRO A 95 15.47 1.41 7.08
N LEU A 96 15.96 2.37 6.28
CA LEU A 96 16.60 2.09 5.00
C LEU A 96 17.81 1.15 5.13
N VAL A 97 18.62 1.29 6.19
CA VAL A 97 19.72 0.37 6.47
C VAL A 97 19.20 -1.00 6.92
N SER A 98 18.19 -1.03 7.78
CA SER A 98 17.59 -2.26 8.30
C SER A 98 16.95 -3.12 7.19
N PHE A 99 16.36 -2.47 6.18
CA PHE A 99 15.71 -3.12 5.04
C PHE A 99 16.65 -4.02 4.24
N SER A 100 17.96 -3.76 4.25
CA SER A 100 18.98 -4.62 3.63
C SER A 100 19.05 -6.02 4.26
N ASN A 101 18.47 -6.23 5.45
CA ASN A 101 18.28 -7.57 6.03
C ASN A 101 17.13 -8.35 5.37
N GLY A 102 16.42 -7.73 4.43
CA GLY A 102 15.32 -8.32 3.69
C GLY A 102 13.99 -8.37 4.47
N ILE A 103 13.81 -7.55 5.48
CA ILE A 103 12.56 -7.33 6.20
C ILE A 103 12.26 -5.83 6.15
N GLY A 104 11.07 -5.46 5.71
CA GLY A 104 10.71 -4.08 5.43
C GLY A 104 9.53 -3.99 4.47
N THR A 105 9.20 -2.77 4.06
CA THR A 105 8.00 -2.42 3.30
C THR A 105 8.31 -1.99 1.86
N HIS A 106 7.25 -1.79 1.07
CA HIS A 106 7.34 -1.27 -0.30
C HIS A 106 7.61 0.23 -0.33
N PHE A 107 7.08 0.96 0.66
CA PHE A 107 7.27 2.39 0.81
C PHE A 107 7.74 2.77 2.22
N LEU A 108 8.52 3.85 2.30
CA LEU A 108 8.93 4.52 3.52
C LEU A 108 8.65 6.03 3.41
N ILE A 109 8.01 6.61 4.42
CA ILE A 109 7.68 8.04 4.49
C ILE A 109 8.53 8.69 5.58
N ALA A 110 9.46 9.54 5.14
CA ALA A 110 10.37 10.27 6.02
C ALA A 110 9.65 11.38 6.80
N LYS A 111 10.31 11.96 7.80
CA LYS A 111 9.70 13.00 8.65
C LYS A 111 9.29 14.26 7.90
N ASN A 112 10.03 14.61 6.84
CA ASN A 112 9.75 15.75 5.97
C ASN A 112 8.65 15.47 4.92
N GLY A 113 8.08 14.28 4.89
CA GLY A 113 7.08 13.87 3.91
C GLY A 113 7.64 13.22 2.64
N ASP A 114 8.96 13.07 2.48
CA ASP A 114 9.51 12.37 1.32
C ASP A 114 9.02 10.91 1.28
N ILE A 115 8.54 10.48 0.11
CA ILE A 115 8.07 9.12 -0.13
C ILE A 115 9.15 8.35 -0.88
N TYR A 116 9.75 7.37 -0.21
CA TYR A 116 10.69 6.43 -0.83
C TYR A 116 9.95 5.18 -1.26
N GLN A 117 10.07 4.80 -2.53
CA GLN A 117 9.69 3.46 -2.97
C GLN A 117 10.92 2.55 -2.91
N THR A 118 10.87 1.58 -2.00
CA THR A 118 12.00 0.72 -1.63
C THR A 118 12.00 -0.64 -2.33
N ALA A 119 10.84 -1.10 -2.79
CA ALA A 119 10.71 -2.36 -3.52
C ALA A 119 9.75 -2.23 -4.73
N SER A 120 9.94 -3.09 -5.72
CA SER A 120 9.00 -3.27 -6.83
C SER A 120 7.61 -3.68 -6.33
N LEU A 121 6.54 -3.10 -6.89
CA LEU A 121 5.17 -3.53 -6.64
C LEU A 121 4.84 -4.90 -7.27
N PHE A 122 5.71 -5.43 -8.12
CA PHE A 122 5.56 -6.80 -8.65
C PHE A 122 6.18 -7.86 -7.75
N SER A 123 6.85 -7.46 -6.67
CA SER A 123 7.38 -8.37 -5.67
C SER A 123 6.79 -8.07 -4.31
N TYR A 124 6.42 -9.12 -3.57
CA TYR A 124 6.04 -8.92 -2.18
C TYR A 124 7.26 -8.66 -1.29
N THR A 125 7.01 -7.97 -0.18
CA THR A 125 7.99 -7.72 0.89
C THR A 125 7.58 -8.44 2.17
N SER A 126 8.51 -8.61 3.11
CA SER A 126 8.21 -9.21 4.42
C SER A 126 7.92 -8.13 5.45
N HIS A 127 6.65 -7.68 5.56
CA HIS A 127 6.26 -6.58 6.45
C HIS A 127 5.16 -6.92 7.47
N VAL A 128 4.22 -7.82 7.16
CA VAL A 128 3.06 -8.13 8.02
C VAL A 128 3.38 -9.19 9.08
N GLY A 129 4.06 -10.25 8.68
CA GLY A 129 4.27 -11.44 9.52
C GLY A 129 3.01 -12.32 9.62
N LYS A 130 2.70 -12.80 10.83
CA LYS A 130 1.58 -13.74 11.06
C LYS A 130 0.29 -12.96 11.28
N ILE A 131 -0.66 -13.07 10.35
CA ILE A 131 -1.97 -12.45 10.52
C ILE A 131 -2.82 -13.16 11.58
N LYS A 132 -3.70 -12.39 12.21
CA LYS A 132 -4.79 -12.84 13.08
C LYS A 132 -5.95 -13.35 12.23
N SER A 133 -6.93 -13.98 12.88
CA SER A 133 -8.17 -14.37 12.21
C SER A 133 -9.11 -13.18 12.07
N ARG A 134 -9.51 -12.88 10.84
CA ARG A 134 -10.45 -11.79 10.54
C ARG A 134 -11.83 -12.09 11.11
N CYS A 135 -12.35 -13.28 10.85
CA CYS A 135 -13.68 -13.67 11.31
C CYS A 135 -13.80 -13.74 12.84
N GLN A 136 -12.72 -14.05 13.54
CA GLN A 136 -12.65 -13.94 15.00
C GLN A 136 -12.67 -12.47 15.45
N ALA A 137 -11.83 -11.62 14.83
CA ALA A 137 -11.71 -10.21 15.21
C ALA A 137 -12.99 -9.42 14.97
N GLU A 138 -13.71 -9.74 13.90
CA GLU A 138 -14.98 -9.11 13.51
C GLU A 138 -16.21 -9.83 14.08
N ASN A 139 -16.01 -10.95 14.79
CA ASN A 139 -17.08 -11.80 15.33
C ASN A 139 -18.09 -12.28 14.25
N THR A 140 -17.59 -12.60 13.06
CA THR A 140 -18.36 -13.06 11.90
C THR A 140 -18.18 -14.56 11.61
N TRP A 141 -17.40 -15.27 12.42
CA TRP A 141 -17.16 -16.71 12.27
C TRP A 141 -18.40 -17.59 12.44
N SER A 142 -18.46 -18.69 11.70
CA SER A 142 -19.45 -19.73 11.92
C SER A 142 -19.09 -20.57 13.15
N GLU A 143 -20.07 -21.31 13.69
CA GLU A 143 -19.83 -22.24 14.80
C GLU A 143 -18.78 -23.32 14.46
N ALA A 144 -18.76 -23.78 13.20
CA ALA A 144 -17.76 -24.74 12.73
C ALA A 144 -16.35 -24.13 12.71
N GLU A 145 -16.24 -22.91 12.19
CA GLU A 145 -14.97 -22.18 12.11
C GLU A 145 -14.43 -21.84 13.50
N ARG A 146 -15.32 -21.41 14.40
CA ARG A 146 -15.00 -21.14 15.80
C ARG A 146 -14.39 -22.36 16.49
N LYS A 147 -14.99 -23.55 16.34
CA LYS A 147 -14.46 -24.81 16.91
C LYS A 147 -13.05 -25.12 16.39
N ILE A 148 -12.80 -24.90 15.11
CA ILE A 148 -11.48 -25.10 14.50
C ILE A 148 -10.46 -24.15 15.15
N ILE A 149 -10.75 -22.85 15.14
CA ILE A 149 -9.84 -21.83 15.68
C ILE A 149 -9.58 -22.03 17.18
N GLU A 150 -10.63 -22.29 17.98
CA GLU A 150 -10.50 -22.55 19.42
C GLU A 150 -9.67 -23.82 19.70
N SER A 151 -9.78 -24.85 18.85
CA SER A 151 -8.97 -26.08 18.98
C SER A 151 -7.45 -25.84 18.84
N PHE A 152 -7.05 -24.70 18.28
CA PHE A 152 -5.63 -24.37 18.14
C PHE A 152 -5.00 -23.88 19.44
N GLY A 153 -5.81 -23.41 20.40
CA GLY A 153 -5.32 -22.69 21.58
C GLY A 153 -4.48 -21.47 21.18
N TRP A 154 -3.54 -21.05 22.04
CA TRP A 154 -2.57 -20.02 21.67
C TRP A 154 -1.50 -20.56 20.73
N ASN A 155 -1.81 -20.59 19.43
CA ASN A 155 -0.87 -20.99 18.39
C ASN A 155 -0.97 -20.08 17.14
N PRO A 156 -0.35 -18.88 17.17
CA PRO A 156 -0.38 -17.93 16.07
C PRO A 156 0.09 -18.49 14.72
N LYS A 157 1.02 -19.46 14.72
CA LYS A 157 1.49 -20.09 13.47
C LYS A 157 0.42 -20.97 12.84
N LYS A 158 -0.28 -21.77 13.66
CA LYS A 158 -1.36 -22.64 13.18
C LYS A 158 -2.55 -21.81 12.70
N LEU A 159 -2.92 -20.76 13.44
CA LEU A 159 -3.95 -19.81 13.03
C LEU A 159 -3.59 -19.13 11.70
N TYR A 160 -2.38 -18.60 11.59
CA TYR A 160 -1.88 -17.97 10.37
C TYR A 160 -1.94 -18.91 9.16
N ASN A 161 -1.50 -20.17 9.33
CA ASN A 161 -1.54 -21.15 8.24
C ASN A 161 -2.99 -21.45 7.81
N HIS A 162 -3.91 -21.56 8.76
CA HIS A 162 -5.34 -21.76 8.50
C HIS A 162 -5.96 -20.55 7.77
N GLU A 163 -5.64 -19.32 8.19
CA GLU A 163 -6.14 -18.11 7.53
C GLU A 163 -5.67 -18.01 6.08
N LYS A 164 -4.44 -18.42 5.77
CA LYS A 164 -3.90 -18.40 4.40
C LYS A 164 -4.64 -19.30 3.40
N GLU A 165 -5.39 -20.28 3.87
CA GLU A 165 -6.21 -21.16 3.03
C GLU A 165 -7.47 -20.44 2.53
N LYS A 166 -7.83 -19.31 3.14
CA LYS A 166 -8.97 -18.48 2.77
C LYS A 166 -8.57 -17.47 1.70
N GLU A 167 -9.52 -17.15 0.84
CA GLU A 167 -9.39 -16.03 -0.08
C GLU A 167 -9.61 -14.69 0.62
N TYR A 168 -8.96 -13.64 0.11
CA TYR A 168 -9.34 -12.27 0.46
C TYR A 168 -10.74 -11.97 -0.13
N PRO A 169 -11.68 -11.34 0.61
CA PRO A 169 -11.52 -10.66 1.90
C PRO A 169 -11.88 -11.50 3.14
N SER A 170 -12.13 -12.80 3.04
CA SER A 170 -12.50 -13.64 4.21
C SER A 170 -11.38 -13.81 5.25
N ARG A 171 -10.15 -13.41 4.90
CA ARG A 171 -8.99 -13.25 5.80
C ARG A 171 -8.43 -11.83 5.67
N TYR A 172 -7.60 -11.43 6.63
CA TYR A 172 -6.78 -10.23 6.47
C TYR A 172 -5.75 -10.38 5.33
N PRO A 173 -5.28 -9.27 4.75
CA PRO A 173 -4.17 -9.33 3.80
C PRO A 173 -2.87 -9.70 4.51
N TYR A 174 -1.93 -10.30 3.78
CA TYR A 174 -0.60 -10.63 4.29
C TYR A 174 0.45 -10.32 3.24
N ASN A 175 1.73 -10.55 3.57
CA ASN A 175 2.87 -10.16 2.72
C ASN A 175 2.65 -10.32 1.21
N VAL A 176 2.12 -11.48 0.75
CA VAL A 176 2.09 -11.82 -0.68
C VAL A 176 1.01 -11.08 -1.49
N ASP A 177 0.10 -10.39 -0.83
CA ASP A 177 -1.02 -9.70 -1.46
C ASP A 177 -1.32 -8.31 -0.89
N SER A 178 -0.35 -7.70 -0.22
CA SER A 178 -0.46 -6.32 0.23
C SER A 178 0.77 -5.47 0.02
N ILE A 179 0.51 -4.18 -0.10
CA ILE A 179 1.52 -3.13 -0.06
C ILE A 179 1.75 -2.76 1.40
N GLY A 180 3.01 -2.51 1.75
CA GLY A 180 3.40 -2.02 3.07
C GLY A 180 3.88 -0.59 2.95
N ILE A 181 3.43 0.28 3.85
CA ILE A 181 3.89 1.66 3.98
C ILE A 181 4.40 1.87 5.40
N GLU A 182 5.70 2.13 5.56
CA GLU A 182 6.30 2.50 6.84
C GLU A 182 6.40 4.02 6.98
N VAL A 183 6.04 4.54 8.15
CA VAL A 183 6.14 5.95 8.49
C VAL A 183 7.18 6.12 9.59
N VAL A 184 8.17 7.00 9.37
CA VAL A 184 9.21 7.26 10.36
C VAL A 184 8.59 7.85 11.62
N ALA A 185 8.67 7.10 12.72
CA ALA A 185 8.22 7.50 14.05
C ALA A 185 8.88 6.63 15.12
N LEU A 186 9.14 7.22 16.30
CA LEU A 186 9.63 6.50 17.48
C LEU A 186 8.47 5.92 18.29
N TYR A 187 8.73 4.82 18.98
CA TYR A 187 7.86 4.31 20.03
C TYR A 187 8.41 4.69 21.42
N ASP A 188 7.63 5.41 22.21
CA ASP A 188 7.97 5.68 23.60
C ASP A 188 7.61 4.48 24.48
N LYS A 189 8.62 3.72 24.89
CA LYS A 189 8.45 2.52 25.73
C LYS A 189 7.96 2.83 27.14
N LYS A 190 8.12 4.06 27.64
CA LYS A 190 7.69 4.44 29.00
C LYS A 190 6.18 4.64 29.04
N VAL A 191 5.64 5.41 28.09
CA VAL A 191 4.19 5.67 28.01
C VAL A 191 3.45 4.66 27.12
N LYS A 192 4.20 3.83 26.39
CA LYS A 192 3.70 2.79 25.47
C LYS A 192 2.92 3.35 24.27
N GLU A 193 3.37 4.48 23.75
CA GLU A 193 2.71 5.20 22.66
C GLU A 193 3.66 5.44 21.49
N TRP A 194 3.08 5.49 20.29
CA TRP A 194 3.79 5.87 19.08
C TRP A 194 3.78 7.39 18.91
N GLY A 195 4.88 7.93 18.42
CA GLY A 195 4.92 9.34 18.01
C GLY A 195 3.88 9.64 16.94
N ASN A 196 3.18 10.76 17.11
CA ASN A 196 2.22 11.24 16.12
C ASN A 196 2.93 11.54 14.78
N PRO A 197 2.31 11.20 13.63
CA PRO A 197 2.85 11.56 12.33
C PRO A 197 2.80 13.08 12.17
N ALA A 198 3.84 13.66 11.56
CA ALA A 198 3.86 15.07 11.20
C ALA A 198 2.83 15.37 10.09
N SER A 199 2.45 16.63 9.92
CA SER A 199 1.46 17.03 8.90
C SER A 199 1.92 16.66 7.49
N GLU A 200 3.21 16.83 7.20
CA GLU A 200 3.84 16.45 5.94
C GLU A 200 3.75 14.94 5.71
N GLN A 201 3.95 14.14 6.75
CA GLN A 201 3.78 12.68 6.67
C GLN A 201 2.33 12.31 6.37
N LYS A 202 1.35 12.94 7.03
CA LYS A 202 -0.08 12.70 6.77
C LYS A 202 -0.45 13.02 5.33
N ASN A 203 -0.02 14.17 4.81
CA ASN A 203 -0.28 14.57 3.42
C ASN A 203 0.31 13.57 2.42
N SER A 204 1.54 13.10 2.68
CA SER A 204 2.20 12.10 1.85
C SER A 204 1.55 10.72 1.93
N ILE A 205 1.07 10.31 3.11
CA ILE A 205 0.31 9.06 3.27
C ILE A 205 -0.98 9.16 2.46
N SER A 206 -1.76 10.23 2.61
CA SER A 206 -3.01 10.39 1.87
C SER A 206 -2.78 10.38 0.37
N THR A 207 -1.78 11.13 -0.12
CA THR A 207 -1.43 11.17 -1.54
C THR A 207 -1.02 9.78 -2.06
N LEU A 208 -0.17 9.06 -1.33
CA LEU A 208 0.27 7.72 -1.73
C LEU A 208 -0.88 6.71 -1.71
N VAL A 209 -1.70 6.73 -0.67
CA VAL A 209 -2.87 5.85 -0.54
C VAL A 209 -3.85 6.11 -1.68
N ASP A 210 -4.14 7.37 -2.01
CA ASP A 210 -5.01 7.72 -3.13
C ASP A 210 -4.45 7.18 -4.46
N ILE A 211 -3.15 7.35 -4.72
CA ILE A 211 -2.50 6.80 -5.92
C ILE A 211 -2.69 5.28 -5.98
N LEU A 212 -2.44 4.58 -4.87
CA LEU A 212 -2.51 3.12 -4.82
C LEU A 212 -3.94 2.59 -4.94
N ILE A 213 -4.90 3.24 -4.28
CA ILE A 213 -6.34 2.95 -4.42
C ILE A 213 -6.75 3.03 -5.88
N ASN A 214 -6.36 4.11 -6.56
CA ASN A 214 -6.72 4.29 -7.95
C ASN A 214 -6.02 3.28 -8.85
N ILE A 215 -4.73 3.00 -8.68
CA ILE A 215 -3.96 2.07 -9.54
C ILE A 215 -4.43 0.61 -9.39
N TYR A 216 -4.87 0.21 -8.20
CA TYR A 216 -5.21 -1.18 -7.91
C TYR A 216 -6.71 -1.40 -7.66
N GLU A 217 -7.53 -0.38 -7.95
CA GLU A 217 -8.98 -0.40 -7.75
C GLU A 217 -9.37 -0.87 -6.34
N LEU A 218 -8.63 -0.40 -5.34
CA LEU A 218 -8.89 -0.70 -3.94
C LEU A 218 -9.99 0.22 -3.39
N SER A 219 -10.44 -0.10 -2.19
CA SER A 219 -11.36 0.72 -1.39
C SER A 219 -10.72 1.10 -0.05
N GLU A 220 -11.36 1.99 0.69
CA GLU A 220 -10.93 2.36 2.04
C GLU A 220 -10.98 1.16 3.01
N GLU A 221 -11.83 0.16 2.76
CA GLU A 221 -11.91 -1.09 3.53
C GLU A 221 -10.67 -1.99 3.33
N ASP A 222 -9.86 -1.70 2.30
CA ASP A 222 -8.64 -2.44 1.98
C ASP A 222 -7.39 -1.81 2.64
N ILE A 223 -7.56 -0.84 3.53
CA ILE A 223 -6.49 -0.17 4.27
C ILE A 223 -6.48 -0.66 5.72
N TYR A 224 -5.36 -1.22 6.15
CA TYR A 224 -5.24 -1.86 7.46
C TYR A 224 -4.12 -1.26 8.30
N GLU A 225 -4.41 -1.07 9.58
CA GLU A 225 -3.41 -0.82 10.62
C GLU A 225 -2.71 -2.14 10.98
N HIS A 226 -1.37 -2.15 11.00
CA HIS A 226 -0.60 -3.39 11.20
C HIS A 226 -0.94 -4.15 12.50
N ASP A 227 -1.16 -3.41 13.60
CA ASP A 227 -1.47 -3.98 14.91
C ASP A 227 -2.89 -4.55 15.01
N ARG A 228 -3.79 -4.16 14.12
CA ARG A 228 -5.14 -4.73 14.03
C ARG A 228 -5.12 -6.11 13.39
N ILE A 229 -4.31 -6.28 12.35
CA ILE A 229 -4.29 -7.52 11.56
C ILE A 229 -3.21 -8.52 11.98
N SER A 230 -2.19 -8.10 12.74
CA SER A 230 -1.04 -8.92 13.13
C SER A 230 -0.67 -8.75 14.61
N TYR A 231 0.24 -9.59 15.12
CA TYR A 231 0.69 -9.59 16.52
C TYR A 231 1.82 -8.57 16.73
N LYS A 232 1.44 -7.29 16.70
CA LYS A 232 2.36 -6.16 16.70
C LYS A 232 2.09 -5.20 17.84
N THR A 233 3.00 -4.26 18.05
CA THR A 233 2.87 -3.27 19.13
C THR A 233 1.62 -2.44 18.89
N ALA A 234 0.74 -2.37 19.89
CA ALA A 234 -0.51 -1.62 19.78
C ALA A 234 -0.28 -0.18 19.29
N GLY A 235 -1.10 0.26 18.34
CA GLY A 235 -1.02 1.57 17.72
C GLY A 235 0.02 1.71 16.61
N GLU A 236 0.72 0.65 16.19
CA GLU A 236 1.78 0.73 15.17
C GLU A 236 1.27 1.33 13.85
N GLY A 237 0.10 0.92 13.37
CA GLY A 237 -0.52 1.48 12.18
C GLY A 237 -1.50 2.63 12.45
N ALA A 238 -1.85 2.86 13.71
CA ALA A 238 -3.03 3.65 14.06
C ALA A 238 -2.88 5.15 13.79
N GLY A 239 -3.95 5.78 13.29
CA GLY A 239 -4.02 7.22 13.07
C GLY A 239 -3.04 7.76 12.02
N LEU A 240 -2.52 6.90 11.15
CA LEU A 240 -1.65 7.28 10.03
C LEU A 240 -2.43 7.78 8.83
N TYR A 241 -3.61 7.22 8.58
CA TYR A 241 -4.52 7.61 7.50
C TYR A 241 -5.92 7.80 8.06
N SER A 242 -6.62 8.81 7.56
CA SER A 242 -8.02 9.09 7.83
C SER A 242 -8.67 9.56 6.54
N VAL A 243 -9.93 9.19 6.37
CA VAL A 243 -10.79 9.69 5.31
C VAL A 243 -11.39 11.00 5.83
N ASP A 244 -11.18 12.09 5.10
CA ASP A 244 -11.77 13.40 5.40
C ASP A 244 -13.25 13.47 4.99
#